data_AF-T0M414-F1
#
_entry.id   AF-T0M414-F1
#
_cell.length_a   1.000
_cell.length_b   1.000
_cell.length_c   1.000
_cell.angle_alpha   90.00
_cell.angle_beta   90.00
_cell.angle_gamma   90.00
#
_symmetry.space_group_name_H-M   'P 1'
#
loop_
_entity.id
_entity.type
_entity.pdbx_description
1 polymer ?
#
loop_
_entity_poly.entity_id
_entity_poly.type
_entity_poly.pdbx_seq_one_letter_code
_entity_poly.pdbx_strand_id
1 'polypeptide(L)'
;MNSDGERETIRPIVYALARASVVRGQGEDEGVPFIDDYISIREPIVDYLTSYSGITHEDLDPRVSKHNLVSLKVAYKKLWILLNLGCKFLGHGLKQDFRVINIHIPKSQVVDTIDLFFLKSRLRKLSLAFLAWYLLKEDIQLETHDSIEDARTALKLYRKYLEFDDAGVLEPMLQDIYRAGRENNFKPPKRGLDVQRALTPPPLASEAAAAPTTPSAVEQVSGNGFGAGATWTPGKGSPLR
;
A
#
# COMPACT_ATOMS: atom_id res chain seq x y z
N MET A 1 19.37 8.75 -20.11
CA MET A 1 19.53 9.65 -21.26
C MET A 1 18.17 9.75 -21.90
N ASN A 2 17.52 10.87 -21.66
CA ASN A 2 16.07 10.97 -21.81
C ASN A 2 15.72 11.47 -23.21
N SER A 3 14.43 11.57 -23.54
CA SER A 3 13.95 12.04 -24.85
C SER A 3 14.58 13.37 -25.27
N ASP A 4 14.85 14.22 -24.29
CA ASP A 4 15.36 15.59 -24.40
C ASP A 4 16.91 15.66 -24.45
N GLY A 5 17.58 14.51 -24.52
CA GLY A 5 19.04 14.39 -24.65
C GLY A 5 19.83 14.46 -23.33
N GLU A 6 19.20 14.88 -22.23
CA GLU A 6 19.88 15.01 -20.94
C GLU A 6 20.37 13.66 -20.37
N ARG A 7 21.56 13.68 -19.74
CA ARG A 7 22.24 12.49 -19.20
C ARG A 7 21.95 12.27 -17.70
N GLU A 8 20.68 12.00 -17.38
CA GLU A 8 20.35 11.50 -16.05
C GLU A 8 21.08 10.17 -15.74
N THR A 9 21.71 10.11 -14.57
CA THR A 9 22.33 8.89 -14.02
C THR A 9 21.32 8.18 -13.14
N ILE A 10 20.37 7.49 -13.77
CA ILE A 10 19.34 6.71 -13.08
C ILE A 10 20.02 5.55 -12.33
N ARG A 11 20.05 5.62 -11.00
CA ARG A 11 20.43 4.49 -10.16
C ARG A 11 19.27 3.49 -10.11
N PRO A 12 19.51 2.17 -10.25
CA PRO A 12 18.45 1.18 -10.11
C PRO A 12 17.90 1.18 -8.68
N ILE A 13 16.59 1.00 -8.54
CA ILE A 13 15.95 0.88 -7.23
C ILE A 13 16.43 -0.41 -6.54
N VAL A 14 16.96 -0.28 -5.34
CA VAL A 14 17.37 -1.39 -4.47
C VAL A 14 16.44 -1.42 -3.26
N TYR A 15 15.85 -2.58 -3.00
CA TYR A 15 14.99 -2.82 -1.84
C TYR A 15 15.80 -3.44 -0.70
N ALA A 16 15.53 -3.04 0.53
CA ALA A 16 16.06 -3.65 1.75
C ALA A 16 14.93 -4.31 2.54
N LEU A 17 15.25 -5.35 3.30
CA LEU A 17 14.31 -5.98 4.23
C LEU A 17 14.17 -5.10 5.48
N ALA A 18 12.96 -4.58 5.73
CA ALA A 18 12.67 -3.73 6.89
C ALA A 18 11.99 -4.49 8.06
N ARG A 19 11.19 -5.52 7.76
CA ARG A 19 10.50 -6.38 8.73
C ARG A 19 10.37 -7.79 8.18
N ALA A 20 10.38 -8.80 9.05
CA ALA A 20 10.18 -10.21 8.71
C ALA A 20 9.30 -10.90 9.76
N SER A 21 8.07 -11.24 9.36
CA SER A 21 7.10 -11.95 10.19
C SER A 21 6.99 -13.42 9.78
N VAL A 22 6.95 -14.34 10.74
CA VAL A 22 6.69 -15.76 10.50
C VAL A 22 5.68 -16.29 11.52
N VAL A 23 4.63 -16.93 10.98
CA VAL A 23 3.46 -17.42 11.70
C VAL A 23 3.44 -18.94 11.66
N ARG A 24 2.99 -19.59 12.74
CA ARG A 24 2.83 -21.05 12.77
C ARG A 24 1.65 -21.47 11.88
N GLY A 25 1.89 -22.42 10.96
CA GLY A 25 0.90 -22.93 10.01
C GLY A 25 0.22 -24.25 10.40
N GLN A 26 0.35 -24.69 11.66
CA GLN A 26 -0.25 -25.91 12.20
C GLN A 26 -0.13 -25.95 13.74
N GLY A 27 -0.98 -26.76 14.38
CA GLY A 27 -0.94 -27.03 15.82
C GLY A 27 -1.89 -26.13 16.62
N GLU A 28 -1.82 -26.22 17.95
CA GLU A 28 -2.67 -25.45 18.88
C GLU A 28 -2.46 -23.93 18.72
N ASP A 29 -1.21 -23.51 18.47
CA ASP A 29 -0.82 -22.12 18.19
C ASP A 29 -0.98 -21.73 16.68
N GLU A 30 -1.80 -22.40 15.87
CA GLU A 30 -1.95 -22.03 14.45
C GLU A 30 -2.42 -20.57 14.28
N GLY A 31 -1.76 -19.81 13.41
CA GLY A 31 -2.00 -18.37 13.25
C GLY A 31 -1.29 -17.48 14.28
N VAL A 32 -0.56 -18.03 15.26
CA VAL A 32 0.23 -17.25 16.22
C VAL A 32 1.65 -16.98 15.66
N PRO A 33 2.13 -15.72 15.62
CA PRO A 33 3.50 -15.40 15.22
C PRO A 33 4.53 -15.97 16.20
N PHE A 34 5.71 -16.28 15.69
CA PHE A 34 6.90 -16.66 16.50
C PHE A 34 8.18 -15.94 16.06
N ILE A 35 8.13 -15.25 14.91
CA ILE A 35 9.10 -14.24 14.50
C ILE A 35 8.28 -13.02 14.08
N ASP A 36 8.63 -11.85 14.62
CA ASP A 36 8.22 -10.53 14.11
C ASP A 36 9.42 -9.60 14.31
N ASP A 37 10.41 -9.77 13.44
CA ASP A 37 11.72 -9.12 13.53
C ASP A 37 11.73 -7.87 12.66
N TYR A 38 11.93 -6.71 13.27
CA TYR A 38 12.21 -5.46 12.56
C TYR A 38 13.72 -5.35 12.33
N ILE A 39 14.15 -4.75 11.22
CA ILE A 39 15.55 -4.81 10.78
C ILE A 39 16.23 -3.45 10.99
N SER A 40 17.29 -3.42 11.81
CA SER A 40 18.17 -2.25 11.90
C SER A 40 18.98 -2.10 10.61
N ILE A 41 18.55 -1.17 9.76
CA ILE A 41 19.23 -0.69 8.56
C ILE A 41 20.19 0.44 8.97
N ARG A 42 21.37 0.51 8.36
CA ARG A 42 22.38 1.57 8.61
C ARG A 42 22.57 2.50 7.42
N GLU A 43 22.17 2.01 6.26
CA GLU A 43 22.16 2.67 4.97
C GLU A 43 21.03 3.73 4.95
N PRO A 44 21.22 4.88 4.27
CA PRO A 44 20.18 5.90 4.21
C PRO A 44 18.95 5.41 3.43
N ILE A 45 17.81 5.33 4.12
CA ILE A 45 16.52 4.98 3.53
C ILE A 45 15.97 6.19 2.76
N VAL A 46 15.67 6.00 1.48
CA VAL A 46 15.12 7.06 0.59
C VAL A 46 13.59 7.13 0.70
N ASP A 47 12.93 5.98 0.83
CA ASP A 47 11.48 5.83 0.97
C ASP A 47 11.20 4.59 1.83
N TYR A 48 10.27 4.71 2.77
CA TYR A 48 9.83 3.63 3.68
C TYR A 48 8.68 2.81 3.07
N LEU A 49 8.04 3.32 2.00
CA LEU A 49 6.90 2.70 1.31
C LEU A 49 5.74 2.39 2.27
N THR A 50 5.52 3.21 3.30
CA THR A 50 4.67 2.92 4.47
C THR A 50 3.27 2.38 4.13
N SER A 51 2.62 2.89 3.08
CA SER A 51 1.31 2.38 2.61
C SER A 51 1.34 0.91 2.18
N TYR A 52 2.48 0.40 1.72
CA TYR A 52 2.70 -0.98 1.25
C TYR A 52 3.53 -1.85 2.22
N SER A 53 4.21 -1.24 3.19
CA SER A 53 5.14 -1.92 4.10
C SER A 53 4.66 -1.94 5.56
N GLY A 54 3.81 -0.99 5.96
CA GLY A 54 3.47 -0.73 7.35
C GLY A 54 4.58 -0.08 8.18
N ILE A 55 5.73 0.27 7.58
CA ILE A 55 6.93 0.70 8.30
C ILE A 55 7.05 2.24 8.32
N THR A 56 7.33 2.78 9.51
CA THR A 56 7.66 4.18 9.77
C THR A 56 9.16 4.36 10.04
N HIS A 57 9.61 5.61 10.23
CA HIS A 57 11.00 5.89 10.64
C HIS A 57 11.26 5.39 12.07
N GLU A 58 10.30 5.63 12.96
CA GLU A 58 10.31 5.31 14.38
C GLU A 58 10.49 3.82 14.63
N ASP A 59 9.94 2.96 13.76
CA ASP A 59 10.03 1.51 13.87
C ASP A 59 11.45 0.96 13.68
N LEU A 60 12.31 1.68 12.94
CA LEU A 60 13.66 1.24 12.58
C LEU A 60 14.78 1.96 13.36
N ASP A 61 14.49 3.04 14.09
CA ASP A 61 15.45 3.73 14.96
C ASP A 61 15.63 2.96 16.30
N PRO A 62 16.85 2.47 16.61
CA PRO A 62 17.15 1.76 17.87
C PRO A 62 16.90 2.57 19.16
N ARG A 63 16.62 3.87 19.08
CA ARG A 63 16.38 4.75 20.23
C ARG A 63 14.90 4.90 20.62
N VAL A 64 13.99 4.68 19.68
CA VAL A 64 12.54 4.93 19.86
C VAL A 64 11.65 3.76 19.44
N SER A 65 12.17 2.80 18.66
CA SER A 65 11.41 1.62 18.24
C SER A 65 10.92 0.79 19.44
N LYS A 66 9.66 0.38 19.36
CA LYS A 66 9.00 -0.51 20.34
C LYS A 66 9.04 -1.99 19.90
N HIS A 67 9.61 -2.26 18.73
CA HIS A 67 9.60 -3.58 18.10
C HIS A 67 10.89 -4.36 18.40
N ASN A 68 10.91 -5.65 18.06
CA ASN A 68 12.11 -6.48 18.17
C ASN A 68 13.10 -6.13 17.05
N LEU A 69 13.83 -5.03 17.23
CA LEU A 69 14.79 -4.52 16.25
C LEU A 69 16.10 -5.32 16.29
N VAL A 70 16.35 -6.10 15.24
CA VAL A 70 17.52 -6.98 15.11
C VAL A 70 18.39 -6.60 13.91
N SER A 71 19.63 -7.07 13.87
CA SER A 71 20.44 -6.99 12.63
C SER A 71 19.90 -7.96 11.57
N LEU A 72 20.02 -7.59 10.28
CA LEU A 72 19.66 -8.45 9.15
C LEU A 72 20.27 -9.87 9.24
N LYS A 73 21.49 -9.99 9.77
CA LYS A 73 22.20 -11.27 9.99
C LYS A 73 21.52 -12.18 11.01
N VAL A 74 20.74 -11.65 11.95
CA VAL A 74 19.96 -12.42 12.93
C VAL A 74 18.67 -12.93 12.31
N ALA A 75 17.88 -12.05 11.66
CA ALA A 75 16.66 -12.45 10.96
C ALA A 75 16.95 -13.49 9.86
N TYR A 76 17.98 -13.26 9.03
CA TYR A 76 18.43 -14.22 8.02
C TYR A 76 18.81 -15.58 8.64
N LYS A 77 19.50 -15.60 9.78
CA LYS A 77 19.83 -16.84 10.49
C LYS A 77 18.60 -17.61 10.94
N LYS A 78 17.56 -16.94 11.45
CA LYS A 78 16.29 -17.61 11.84
C LYS A 78 15.65 -18.30 10.63
N LEU A 79 15.50 -17.57 9.52
CA LEU A 79 14.92 -18.09 8.28
C LEU A 79 15.77 -19.23 7.67
N TRP A 80 17.11 -19.09 7.71
CA TRP A 80 18.04 -20.12 7.23
C TRP A 80 18.00 -21.40 8.08
N ILE A 81 17.78 -21.31 9.40
CA ILE A 81 17.58 -22.50 10.25
C ILE A 81 16.28 -23.21 9.85
N LEU A 82 15.16 -22.49 9.70
CA LEU A 82 13.88 -23.07 9.24
C LEU A 82 14.02 -23.76 7.87
N LEU A 83 14.78 -23.15 6.95
CA LEU A 83 15.08 -23.72 5.64
C LEU A 83 15.80 -25.07 5.74
N ASN A 84 16.86 -25.15 6.55
CA ASN A 84 17.67 -26.38 6.71
C ASN A 84 16.97 -27.46 7.55
N LEU A 85 15.99 -27.09 8.38
CA LEU A 85 15.09 -28.02 9.08
C LEU A 85 13.99 -28.61 8.15
N GLY A 86 13.97 -28.26 6.87
CA GLY A 86 13.00 -28.78 5.91
C GLY A 86 11.60 -28.14 5.99
N CYS A 87 11.45 -27.02 6.70
CA CYS A 87 10.17 -26.33 6.82
C CYS A 87 9.64 -25.87 5.45
N LYS A 88 8.32 -25.87 5.28
CA LYS A 88 7.63 -25.29 4.12
C LYS A 88 7.27 -23.83 4.39
N PHE A 89 7.63 -22.95 3.49
CA PHE A 89 7.34 -21.52 3.52
C PHE A 89 6.06 -21.26 2.72
N LEU A 90 5.03 -20.79 3.44
CA LEU A 90 3.71 -20.50 2.90
C LEU A 90 3.51 -18.98 2.83
N GLY A 91 2.92 -18.48 1.74
CA GLY A 91 2.71 -17.04 1.57
C GLY A 91 2.03 -16.67 0.25
N HIS A 92 2.29 -15.45 -0.21
CA HIS A 92 1.69 -14.89 -1.42
C HIS A 92 2.66 -13.97 -2.15
N GLY A 93 3.20 -14.38 -3.29
CA GLY A 93 4.20 -13.61 -4.05
C GLY A 93 5.65 -13.80 -3.60
N LEU A 94 5.92 -14.84 -2.81
CA LEU A 94 7.16 -15.11 -2.06
C LEU A 94 8.46 -15.01 -2.87
N LYS A 95 8.39 -15.15 -4.20
CA LYS A 95 9.51 -14.92 -5.12
C LYS A 95 10.13 -13.52 -4.96
N GLN A 96 9.35 -12.49 -4.62
CA GLN A 96 9.88 -11.15 -4.37
C GLN A 96 10.57 -11.08 -3.01
N ASP A 97 9.96 -11.63 -1.97
CA ASP A 97 10.48 -11.59 -0.60
C ASP A 97 11.81 -12.33 -0.49
N PHE A 98 11.89 -13.54 -1.06
CA PHE A 98 13.14 -14.32 -1.12
C PHE A 98 14.25 -13.59 -1.89
N ARG A 99 13.90 -12.75 -2.89
CA ARG A 99 14.85 -11.90 -3.62
C ARG A 99 15.37 -10.73 -2.77
N VAL A 100 14.54 -10.13 -1.92
CA VAL A 100 14.93 -9.02 -1.01
C VAL A 100 15.68 -9.54 0.22
N ILE A 101 15.26 -10.69 0.77
CA ILE A 101 15.95 -11.41 1.85
C ILE A 101 17.29 -12.01 1.38
N ASN A 102 17.48 -12.15 0.05
CA ASN A 102 18.62 -12.80 -0.59
C ASN A 102 18.83 -14.26 -0.14
N ILE A 103 17.73 -15.04 -0.12
CA ILE A 103 17.71 -16.46 0.25
C ILE A 103 17.16 -17.30 -0.90
N HIS A 104 17.75 -18.46 -1.17
CA HIS A 104 17.24 -19.42 -2.15
C HIS A 104 16.53 -20.58 -1.46
N ILE A 105 15.23 -20.74 -1.71
CA ILE A 105 14.40 -21.80 -1.14
C ILE A 105 14.02 -22.81 -2.23
N PRO A 106 14.27 -24.13 -2.05
CA PRO A 106 13.86 -25.16 -3.00
C PRO A 106 12.35 -25.15 -3.24
N LYS A 107 11.89 -25.35 -4.48
CA LYS A 107 10.47 -25.30 -4.85
C LYS A 107 9.59 -26.26 -4.05
N SER A 108 10.13 -27.40 -3.59
CA SER A 108 9.44 -28.37 -2.72
C SER A 108 9.12 -27.84 -1.31
N GLN A 109 9.79 -26.76 -0.89
CA GLN A 109 9.58 -26.04 0.37
C GLN A 109 8.81 -24.72 0.18
N VAL A 110 8.25 -24.42 -1.00
CA VAL A 110 7.49 -23.18 -1.25
C VAL A 110 6.02 -23.51 -1.54
N VAL A 111 5.12 -22.89 -0.80
CA VAL A 111 3.65 -22.96 -0.97
C VAL A 111 3.15 -21.53 -1.21
N ASP A 112 3.26 -21.07 -2.46
CA ASP A 112 2.87 -19.72 -2.85
C ASP A 112 1.42 -19.69 -3.36
N THR A 113 0.52 -19.11 -2.57
CA THR A 113 -0.90 -18.98 -2.92
C THR A 113 -1.13 -18.21 -4.23
N ILE A 114 -0.20 -17.35 -4.65
CA ILE A 114 -0.31 -16.62 -5.91
C ILE A 114 -0.17 -17.53 -7.14
N ASP A 115 0.47 -18.70 -6.99
CA ASP A 115 0.60 -19.74 -8.02
C ASP A 115 -0.47 -20.82 -7.87
N LEU A 116 -0.95 -21.10 -6.65
CA LEU A 116 -2.11 -21.98 -6.41
C LEU A 116 -3.40 -21.42 -7.02
N PHE A 117 -3.64 -20.10 -6.90
CA PHE A 117 -4.78 -19.42 -7.51
C PHE A 117 -4.49 -18.85 -8.93
N PHE A 118 -3.48 -19.38 -9.64
CA PHE A 118 -3.10 -18.90 -10.97
C PHE A 118 -3.72 -19.70 -12.13
N LEU A 119 -4.69 -19.09 -12.81
CA LEU A 119 -5.31 -19.68 -14.00
C LEU A 119 -4.50 -19.34 -15.28
N LYS A 120 -3.75 -20.33 -15.78
CA LYS A 120 -2.83 -20.19 -16.93
C LYS A 120 -3.48 -19.56 -18.18
N SER A 121 -4.75 -19.87 -18.46
CA SER A 121 -5.49 -19.32 -19.62
C SER A 121 -5.86 -17.83 -19.50
N ARG A 122 -5.64 -17.21 -18.33
CA ARG A 122 -5.88 -15.78 -18.09
C ARG A 122 -4.60 -14.95 -17.94
N LEU A 123 -3.45 -15.60 -17.74
CA LEU A 123 -2.11 -15.00 -17.60
C LEU A 123 -1.97 -13.85 -16.56
N ARG A 124 -2.95 -13.66 -15.68
CA ARG A 124 -2.98 -12.63 -14.64
C ARG A 124 -2.85 -13.28 -13.26
N LYS A 125 -1.90 -12.83 -12.45
CA LYS A 125 -1.85 -13.13 -11.02
C LYS A 125 -2.82 -12.24 -10.24
N LEU A 126 -3.45 -12.80 -9.22
CA LEU A 126 -4.41 -12.13 -8.34
C LEU A 126 -3.70 -11.61 -7.09
N SER A 127 -4.19 -10.52 -6.49
CA SER A 127 -3.63 -9.97 -5.25
C SER A 127 -4.25 -10.59 -4.00
N LEU A 128 -3.50 -10.58 -2.89
CA LEU A 128 -3.93 -11.09 -1.60
C LEU A 128 -5.25 -10.48 -1.14
N ALA A 129 -5.36 -9.14 -1.12
CA ALA A 129 -6.58 -8.44 -0.73
C ALA A 129 -7.80 -8.77 -1.61
N PHE A 130 -7.63 -9.01 -2.92
CA PHE A 130 -8.75 -9.44 -3.77
C PHE A 130 -9.20 -10.87 -3.46
N LEU A 131 -8.25 -11.79 -3.21
CA LEU A 131 -8.57 -13.17 -2.81
C LEU A 131 -9.20 -13.23 -1.42
N ALA A 132 -8.72 -12.43 -0.45
CA ALA A 132 -9.28 -12.31 0.89
C ALA A 132 -10.73 -11.81 0.85
N TRP A 133 -10.97 -10.71 0.14
CA TRP A 133 -12.31 -10.15 -0.04
C TRP A 133 -13.25 -11.16 -0.72
N TYR A 134 -12.80 -11.83 -1.79
CA TYR A 134 -13.68 -12.72 -2.55
C TYR A 134 -13.95 -14.06 -1.86
N LEU A 135 -12.93 -14.70 -1.26
CA LEU A 135 -13.03 -16.06 -0.70
C LEU A 135 -13.27 -16.10 0.81
N LEU A 136 -12.70 -15.16 1.57
CA LEU A 136 -12.82 -15.10 3.03
C LEU A 136 -13.89 -14.11 3.50
N LYS A 137 -14.28 -13.16 2.63
CA LYS A 137 -15.13 -11.99 2.94
C LYS A 137 -14.46 -11.03 3.94
N GLU A 138 -13.14 -11.03 3.95
CA GLU A 138 -12.29 -10.19 4.81
C GLU A 138 -11.68 -9.06 3.98
N ASP A 139 -11.83 -7.82 4.46
CA ASP A 139 -11.15 -6.65 3.89
C ASP A 139 -9.87 -6.40 4.69
N ILE A 140 -8.72 -6.57 4.05
CA ILE A 140 -7.36 -6.42 4.62
C ILE A 140 -6.63 -5.23 3.96
N GLN A 141 -5.47 -4.83 4.52
CA GLN A 141 -4.60 -3.80 3.90
C GLN A 141 -5.31 -2.45 3.63
N LEU A 142 -6.24 -2.04 4.51
CA LEU A 142 -7.14 -0.91 4.27
C LEU A 142 -6.47 0.48 4.28
N GLU A 143 -5.44 0.68 5.11
CA GLU A 143 -4.70 1.95 5.24
C GLU A 143 -3.19 1.74 5.06
N THR A 144 -2.66 0.74 5.77
CA THR A 144 -1.29 0.22 5.66
C THR A 144 -1.32 -1.31 5.65
N HIS A 145 -0.22 -1.95 5.25
CA HIS A 145 -0.07 -3.40 5.29
C HIS A 145 0.50 -3.85 6.66
N ASP A 146 -0.03 -4.94 7.22
CA ASP A 146 0.63 -5.68 8.31
C ASP A 146 1.07 -7.06 7.83
N SER A 147 2.36 -7.36 8.00
CA SER A 147 2.94 -8.64 7.56
C SER A 147 2.48 -9.86 8.37
N ILE A 148 1.86 -9.67 9.54
CA ILE A 148 1.20 -10.77 10.30
C ILE A 148 -0.22 -11.02 9.77
N GLU A 149 -1.00 -9.97 9.49
CA GLU A 149 -2.28 -10.05 8.75
C GLU A 149 -2.09 -10.75 7.40
N ASP A 150 -1.09 -10.34 6.62
CA ASP A 150 -0.81 -10.94 5.30
C ASP A 150 -0.45 -12.43 5.40
N ALA A 151 0.43 -12.80 6.34
CA ALA A 151 0.83 -14.20 6.55
C ALA A 151 -0.35 -15.07 7.02
N ARG A 152 -1.20 -14.55 7.92
CA ARG A 152 -2.44 -15.21 8.37
C ARG A 152 -3.43 -15.37 7.22
N THR A 153 -3.57 -14.37 6.37
CA THR A 153 -4.50 -14.37 5.23
C THR A 153 -4.04 -15.39 4.18
N ALA A 154 -2.75 -15.44 3.86
CA ALA A 154 -2.20 -16.49 3.00
C ALA A 154 -2.45 -17.90 3.55
N LEU A 155 -2.32 -18.10 4.87
CA LEU A 155 -2.64 -19.37 5.53
C LEU A 155 -4.14 -19.74 5.38
N LYS A 156 -5.06 -18.80 5.66
CA LYS A 156 -6.51 -19.00 5.43
C LYS A 156 -6.83 -19.36 3.97
N LEU A 157 -6.21 -18.67 3.02
CA LEU A 157 -6.38 -18.94 1.59
C LEU A 157 -5.83 -20.32 1.18
N TYR A 158 -4.73 -20.79 1.80
CA TYR A 158 -4.24 -22.15 1.58
C TYR A 158 -5.18 -23.21 2.16
N ARG A 159 -5.79 -22.98 3.34
CA ARG A 159 -6.84 -23.87 3.87
C ARG A 159 -8.04 -23.96 2.90
N LYS A 160 -8.51 -22.81 2.38
CA LYS A 160 -9.58 -22.76 1.37
C LYS A 160 -9.20 -23.40 0.03
N TYR A 161 -7.95 -23.30 -0.39
CA TYR A 161 -7.45 -24.04 -1.55
C TYR A 161 -7.61 -25.56 -1.35
N LEU A 162 -7.18 -26.08 -0.19
CA LEU A 162 -7.29 -27.51 0.12
C LEU A 162 -8.76 -27.98 0.19
N GLU A 163 -9.66 -27.17 0.73
CA GLU A 163 -11.11 -27.45 0.71
C GLU A 163 -11.67 -27.58 -0.72
N PHE A 164 -11.23 -26.73 -1.66
CA PHE A 164 -11.69 -26.81 -3.05
C PHE A 164 -11.04 -27.96 -3.86
N ASP A 165 -9.82 -28.36 -3.49
CA ASP A 165 -9.10 -29.48 -4.09
C ASP A 165 -9.71 -30.83 -3.66
N ASP A 166 -9.95 -31.00 -2.35
CA ASP A 166 -10.60 -32.19 -1.75
C ASP A 166 -12.05 -32.37 -2.24
N ALA A 167 -12.81 -31.28 -2.34
CA ALA A 167 -14.16 -31.29 -2.91
C ALA A 167 -14.19 -31.39 -4.46
N GLY A 168 -13.04 -31.36 -5.14
CA GLY A 168 -12.96 -31.46 -6.60
C GLY A 168 -13.50 -30.25 -7.39
N VAL A 169 -13.71 -29.11 -6.73
CA VAL A 169 -14.32 -27.89 -7.31
C VAL A 169 -13.32 -26.76 -7.60
N LEU A 170 -12.01 -27.02 -7.47
CA LEU A 170 -10.95 -26.02 -7.65
C LEU A 170 -11.02 -25.27 -9.00
N GLU A 171 -11.11 -25.97 -10.14
CA GLU A 171 -11.16 -25.32 -11.47
C GLU A 171 -12.42 -24.46 -11.70
N PRO A 172 -13.67 -24.91 -11.44
CA PRO A 172 -14.82 -24.02 -11.54
C PRO A 172 -14.74 -22.84 -10.56
N MET A 173 -14.26 -23.05 -9.33
CA MET A 173 -14.01 -21.94 -8.39
C MET A 173 -12.98 -20.95 -8.93
N LEU A 174 -11.92 -21.39 -9.63
CA LEU A 174 -10.97 -20.50 -10.31
C LEU A 174 -11.63 -19.71 -11.44
N GLN A 175 -12.46 -20.33 -12.29
CA GLN A 175 -13.19 -19.59 -13.32
C GLN A 175 -14.14 -18.53 -12.72
N ASP A 176 -14.73 -18.81 -11.57
CA ASP A 176 -15.61 -17.91 -10.82
C ASP A 176 -14.85 -16.73 -10.20
N ILE A 177 -13.71 -16.99 -9.53
CA ILE A 177 -12.80 -15.95 -9.02
C ILE A 177 -12.36 -15.00 -10.15
N TYR A 178 -11.98 -15.55 -11.32
CA TYR A 178 -11.55 -14.73 -12.47
C TYR A 178 -12.71 -14.06 -13.22
N ARG A 179 -13.96 -14.55 -13.08
CA ARG A 179 -15.17 -13.86 -13.57
C ARG A 179 -15.46 -12.63 -12.70
N ALA A 180 -15.61 -12.83 -11.39
CA ALA A 180 -15.82 -11.76 -10.42
C ALA A 180 -14.66 -10.75 -10.43
N GLY A 181 -13.44 -11.21 -10.69
CA GLY A 181 -12.26 -10.36 -10.89
C GLY A 181 -12.39 -9.42 -12.09
N ARG A 182 -12.96 -9.86 -13.21
CA ARG A 182 -13.21 -8.93 -14.34
C ARG A 182 -14.30 -7.92 -14.03
N GLU A 183 -15.37 -8.34 -13.36
CA GLU A 183 -16.48 -7.47 -12.94
C GLU A 183 -16.02 -6.38 -11.95
N ASN A 184 -15.13 -6.73 -11.02
CA ASN A 184 -14.63 -5.83 -9.97
C ASN A 184 -13.23 -5.24 -10.29
N ASN A 185 -12.79 -5.26 -11.56
CA ASN A 185 -11.47 -4.76 -12.00
C ASN A 185 -10.26 -5.32 -11.22
N PHE A 186 -10.40 -6.53 -10.66
CA PHE A 186 -9.44 -7.25 -9.82
C PHE A 186 -8.99 -6.46 -8.58
N LYS A 187 -9.91 -5.72 -7.97
CA LYS A 187 -9.73 -5.03 -6.69
C LYS A 187 -10.94 -5.33 -5.79
N PRO A 188 -10.78 -5.36 -4.45
CA PRO A 188 -11.94 -5.28 -3.58
C PRO A 188 -12.68 -3.97 -3.86
N PRO A 189 -14.04 -3.97 -3.91
CA PRO A 189 -14.81 -2.74 -3.88
C PRO A 189 -14.46 -1.95 -2.63
N LYS A 190 -14.15 -0.65 -2.77
CA LYS A 190 -14.05 0.22 -1.62
C LYS A 190 -15.41 0.22 -0.92
N ARG A 191 -15.46 -0.11 0.38
CA ARG A 191 -16.67 0.13 1.18
C ARG A 191 -16.95 1.63 1.16
N GLY A 192 -17.95 2.05 0.39
CA GLY A 192 -18.45 3.39 0.44
C GLY A 192 -19.01 3.64 1.83
N LEU A 193 -18.53 4.68 2.49
CA LEU A 193 -19.43 5.48 3.32
C LEU A 193 -20.41 6.15 2.35
N ASP A 194 -21.43 5.39 1.93
CA ASP A 194 -22.63 5.92 1.25
C ASP A 194 -23.49 6.67 2.27
N VAL A 195 -22.87 7.69 2.88
CA VAL A 195 -23.57 8.89 3.27
C VAL A 195 -24.13 9.46 1.98
N GLN A 196 -25.34 9.04 1.66
CA GLN A 196 -26.17 9.72 0.68
C GLN A 196 -26.06 11.21 0.97
N ARG A 197 -25.58 12.01 0.00
CA ARG A 197 -25.68 13.47 0.08
C ARG A 197 -27.15 13.82 -0.02
N ALA A 198 -27.84 13.71 1.13
CA ALA A 198 -29.18 14.20 1.33
C ALA A 198 -29.22 15.64 0.82
N LEU A 199 -30.24 15.93 0.01
CA LEU A 199 -30.34 17.14 -0.77
C LEU A 199 -30.23 18.38 0.13
N THR A 200 -29.63 19.43 -0.40
CA THR A 200 -29.43 20.73 0.26
C THR A 200 -30.67 21.12 1.06
N PRO A 201 -30.55 21.39 2.39
CA PRO A 201 -31.68 21.86 3.17
C PRO A 201 -32.29 23.12 2.52
N PRO A 202 -33.62 23.21 2.37
CA PRO A 202 -34.24 24.40 1.82
C PRO A 202 -33.96 25.60 2.74
N PRO A 203 -33.79 26.82 2.20
CA PRO A 203 -33.65 28.00 3.02
C PRO A 203 -34.93 28.20 3.84
N LEU A 204 -34.79 28.36 5.16
CA LEU A 204 -35.91 28.70 6.03
C LEU A 204 -36.45 30.09 5.65
N ALA A 205 -37.75 30.15 5.36
CA ALA A 205 -38.45 31.40 5.21
C ALA A 205 -38.70 32.03 6.59
N SER A 206 -38.39 33.32 6.72
CA SER A 206 -38.85 34.16 7.84
C SER A 206 -39.57 35.36 7.27
N GLU A 207 -40.83 35.56 7.68
CA GLU A 207 -41.69 36.62 7.15
C GLU A 207 -41.28 38.02 7.61
N ALA A 208 -41.80 39.04 6.92
CA ALA A 208 -41.39 40.43 7.09
C ALA A 208 -42.22 41.16 8.16
N ALA A 209 -41.59 42.12 8.86
CA ALA A 209 -41.90 43.56 8.73
C ALA A 209 -41.26 44.42 9.84
N ALA A 210 -40.42 45.40 9.46
CA ALA A 210 -40.34 46.74 10.07
C ALA A 210 -39.18 47.56 9.45
N ALA A 211 -39.45 48.83 9.11
CA ALA A 211 -38.46 49.85 8.75
C ALA A 211 -39.14 51.24 8.77
N PRO A 212 -38.42 52.38 8.76
CA PRO A 212 -37.00 52.60 9.06
C PRO A 212 -36.81 53.64 10.19
N THR A 213 -35.56 53.94 10.58
CA THR A 213 -35.19 55.29 11.05
C THR A 213 -33.68 55.52 11.02
N THR A 214 -33.25 56.73 10.62
CA THR A 214 -31.87 57.24 10.70
C THR A 214 -31.91 58.57 11.46
N PRO A 215 -30.80 58.98 12.11
CA PRO A 215 -30.12 60.18 11.61
C PRO A 215 -28.57 60.17 11.71
N SER A 216 -27.96 61.21 11.15
CA SER A 216 -26.52 61.54 11.03
C SER A 216 -25.80 61.81 12.38
N ALA A 217 -24.47 62.02 12.47
CA ALA A 217 -23.42 62.21 11.46
C ALA A 217 -22.11 61.41 11.82
N VAL A 218 -20.82 61.78 11.64
CA VAL A 218 -20.08 63.06 11.43
C VAL A 218 -18.91 62.87 10.44
N GLU A 219 -18.40 63.99 9.91
CA GLU A 219 -17.22 64.27 9.06
C GLU A 219 -15.83 63.97 9.72
N GLN A 220 -14.63 64.00 9.08
CA GLN A 220 -14.16 64.31 7.69
C GLN A 220 -12.69 63.77 7.47
N VAL A 221 -12.28 63.54 6.20
CA VAL A 221 -11.00 63.92 5.46
C VAL A 221 -9.61 63.79 6.18
N SER A 222 -8.44 63.46 5.58
CA SER A 222 -7.86 63.31 4.21
C SER A 222 -6.73 62.24 4.22
N GLY A 223 -6.12 61.78 3.12
CA GLY A 223 -6.33 61.99 1.67
C GLY A 223 -5.07 61.66 0.83
N ASN A 224 -5.25 61.51 -0.50
CA ASN A 224 -4.24 61.36 -1.58
C ASN A 224 -3.27 60.14 -1.55
N GLY A 225 -2.88 59.55 -2.70
CA GLY A 225 -3.32 59.86 -4.06
C GLY A 225 -2.71 59.01 -5.19
N PHE A 226 -3.39 59.07 -6.34
CA PHE A 226 -3.13 58.53 -7.67
C PHE A 226 -1.68 58.44 -8.18
N GLY A 227 -1.45 57.49 -9.10
CA GLY A 227 -0.33 57.53 -10.07
C GLY A 227 -0.25 56.27 -10.94
N ALA A 228 -0.45 56.37 -12.26
CA ALA A 228 -0.43 55.22 -13.18
C ALA A 228 0.25 55.53 -14.53
N GLY A 229 0.90 54.52 -15.12
CA GLY A 229 1.15 54.45 -16.57
C GLY A 229 2.61 54.58 -17.06
N ALA A 230 2.73 54.43 -18.38
CA ALA A 230 3.92 54.60 -19.25
C ALA A 230 4.90 53.41 -19.42
N THR A 231 4.69 52.72 -20.55
CA THR A 231 5.65 51.92 -21.35
C THR A 231 6.99 52.60 -21.66
N TRP A 232 8.06 51.81 -21.84
CA TRP A 232 9.21 52.22 -22.67
C TRP A 232 9.98 51.04 -23.31
N THR A 233 10.45 51.22 -24.56
CA THR A 233 11.43 50.38 -25.28
C THR A 233 12.24 51.27 -26.24
N PRO A 234 13.58 51.13 -26.28
CA PRO A 234 14.26 50.45 -27.41
C PRO A 234 15.56 49.71 -26.96
N GLY A 235 16.35 49.00 -27.79
CA GLY A 235 16.16 48.52 -29.18
C GLY A 235 17.49 48.24 -29.92
N LYS A 236 17.57 47.10 -30.65
CA LYS A 236 18.58 46.66 -31.65
C LYS A 236 20.08 46.54 -31.23
N GLY A 237 20.72 45.42 -31.62
CA GLY A 237 22.19 45.25 -31.55
C GLY A 237 22.70 43.86 -31.98
N SER A 238 23.03 43.69 -33.25
CA SER A 238 23.75 42.56 -33.87
C SER A 238 24.77 43.18 -34.86
N PRO A 239 25.89 42.54 -35.29
CA PRO A 239 26.02 41.10 -35.54
C PRO A 239 27.40 40.44 -35.26
N LEU A 240 27.43 39.12 -35.50
CA LEU A 240 28.54 38.30 -36.04
C LEU A 240 30.00 38.59 -35.63
N ARG A 241 30.60 37.62 -34.93
CA ARG A 241 31.87 37.01 -35.39
C ARG A 241 31.97 35.54 -34.99
#